data_AF-W2TF62-F1
#
_entry.id   AF-W2TF62-F1
#
_cell.length_a   1.000
_cell.length_b   1.000
_cell.length_c   1.000
_cell.angle_alpha   90.00
_cell.angle_beta   90.00
_cell.angle_gamma   90.00
#
_symmetry.space_group_name_H-M   'P 1'
#
loop_
_entity.id
_entity.type
_entity.pdbx_description
1 polymer ?
#
loop_
_entity_poly.entity_id
_entity_poly.type
_entity_poly.pdbx_seq_one_letter_code
_entity_poly.pdbx_strand_id
1 'polypeptide(L)'
;MSQKPLTYKQKASISFVSQDDPPFIKEMKKKMGYKEGPKLEDKFQDEEGPADIDDAQSELLRVREEERPQIVVLNPETDISPEEMNKELAARIKQEDERKIAEGKITFKKPVKRTSVATEEEKGETKEKRKNVEVKQPESRLLSFGDDEEEYE
;
A
#
# COMPACT_ATOMS: atom_id res chain seq x y z
N MET A 1 58.44 26.84 22.90
CA MET A 1 58.24 25.46 23.41
C MET A 1 57.14 24.81 22.58
N SER A 2 57.49 24.00 21.57
CA SER A 2 56.48 23.28 20.77
C SER A 2 56.01 22.05 21.55
N GLN A 3 54.71 21.97 21.84
CA GLN A 3 54.13 20.84 22.57
C GLN A 3 54.07 19.61 21.65
N LYS A 4 54.50 18.45 22.14
CA LYS A 4 54.41 17.18 21.41
C LYS A 4 52.93 16.83 21.18
N PRO A 5 52.56 16.27 20.02
CA PRO A 5 51.19 15.88 19.75
C PRO A 5 50.72 14.78 20.71
N LEU A 6 49.50 14.91 21.22
CA LEU A 6 48.89 13.95 22.14
C LEU A 6 48.73 12.57 21.50
N THR A 7 48.98 11.53 22.29
CA THR A 7 48.76 10.13 21.88
C THR A 7 47.28 9.78 21.88
N TYR A 8 46.90 8.72 21.16
CA TYR A 8 45.50 8.25 21.05
C TYR A 8 44.82 8.04 22.42
N LYS A 9 45.53 7.41 23.36
CA LYS A 9 45.01 7.16 24.72
C LYS A 9 44.78 8.46 25.51
N GLN A 10 45.63 9.47 25.30
CA GLN A 10 45.47 10.78 25.94
C GLN A 10 44.34 11.60 25.32
N LYS A 11 44.04 11.41 24.02
CA LYS A 11 42.90 12.05 23.37
C LYS A 11 41.57 11.45 23.85
N ALA A 12 41.52 10.14 24.06
CA ALA A 12 40.32 9.44 24.50
C ALA A 12 39.86 9.81 25.92
N SER A 13 40.76 10.34 26.76
CA SER A 13 40.44 10.79 28.12
C SER A 13 40.01 12.26 28.22
N ILE A 14 39.84 12.97 27.10
CA ILE A 14 39.45 14.39 27.10
C ILE A 14 37.95 14.49 26.88
N SER A 15 37.23 15.00 27.88
CA SER A 15 35.81 15.35 27.78
C SER A 15 35.65 16.84 27.46
N PHE A 16 34.77 17.17 26.52
CA PHE A 16 34.34 18.54 26.29
C PHE A 16 33.44 19.01 27.43
N VAL A 17 33.81 20.10 28.09
CA VAL A 17 32.96 20.80 29.06
C VAL A 17 32.52 22.10 28.41
N SER A 18 31.24 22.19 28.05
CA SER A 18 30.66 23.44 27.60
C SER A 18 30.56 24.38 28.80
N GLN A 19 31.39 25.42 28.81
CA GLN A 19 31.25 26.52 29.75
C GLN A 19 30.52 27.66 29.05
N ASP A 20 29.56 28.26 29.74
CA ASP A 20 28.90 29.47 29.26
C ASP A 20 29.90 30.62 29.10
N ASP A 21 29.61 31.53 28.17
CA ASP A 21 30.42 32.73 28.02
C ASP A 21 30.47 33.53 29.33
N PRO A 22 31.66 34.04 29.71
CA PRO A 22 31.80 34.93 30.85
C PRO A 22 31.01 36.24 30.62
N PRO A 23 30.61 36.94 31.69
CA PRO A 23 29.67 38.07 31.63
C PRO A 23 30.13 39.21 30.71
N PHE A 24 31.43 39.48 30.67
CA PHE A 24 32.01 40.51 29.78
C PHE A 24 31.78 40.20 28.28
N ILE A 25 31.94 38.94 27.87
CA ILE A 25 31.72 38.53 26.47
C ILE A 25 30.24 38.60 26.12
N LYS A 26 29.35 38.23 27.06
CA LYS A 26 27.88 38.37 26.89
C LYS A 26 27.46 39.83 26.67
N GLU A 27 28.00 40.75 27.47
CA GLU A 27 27.74 42.19 27.29
C GLU A 27 28.28 42.73 25.97
N MET A 28 29.48 42.30 25.56
CA MET A 28 30.07 42.70 24.30
C MET A 28 29.25 42.19 23.10
N LYS A 29 28.83 40.91 23.12
CA LYS A 29 27.94 40.31 22.11
C LYS A 29 26.62 41.08 22.02
N LYS A 30 26.03 41.46 23.16
CA LYS A 30 24.79 42.27 23.21
C LYS A 30 24.99 43.67 22.62
N LYS A 31 26.09 44.35 22.95
CA LYS A 31 26.44 45.68 22.41
C LYS A 31 26.67 45.65 20.89
N MET A 32 27.25 44.56 20.38
CA MET A 32 27.50 44.34 18.95
C MET A 32 26.27 43.80 18.19
N GLY A 33 25.13 43.60 18.86
CA GLY A 33 23.91 43.08 18.23
C GLY A 33 24.02 41.62 17.79
N TYR A 34 24.92 40.84 18.38
CA TYR A 34 25.07 39.42 18.07
C TYR A 34 23.80 38.65 18.47
N LYS A 35 23.15 38.03 17.49
CA LYS A 35 22.08 37.05 17.69
C LYS A 35 22.69 35.67 17.54
N GLU A 36 22.50 34.81 18.54
CA GLU A 36 22.90 33.41 18.43
C GLU A 36 22.18 32.79 17.22
N GLY A 37 22.92 32.10 16.35
CA GLY A 37 22.35 31.41 15.22
C GLY A 37 21.41 30.27 15.66
N PRO A 38 20.62 29.70 14.72
CA PRO A 38 19.72 28.60 15.02
C PRO A 38 20.50 27.46 15.68
N LYS A 39 20.08 27.09 16.89
CA LYS A 39 20.70 26.02 17.67
C LYS A 39 20.23 24.66 17.13
N LEU A 40 20.95 23.59 17.47
CA LEU A 40 20.54 22.23 17.08
C LEU A 40 19.16 21.88 17.67
N GLU A 41 18.88 22.31 18.90
CA GLU A 41 17.58 22.18 19.58
C GLU A 41 16.42 22.84 18.82
N ASP A 42 16.70 23.88 18.05
CA ASP A 42 15.70 24.57 17.21
C ASP A 42 15.19 23.68 16.06
N LYS A 43 15.94 22.61 15.73
CA LYS A 43 15.51 21.58 14.76
C LYS A 43 14.69 20.46 15.40
N PHE A 44 14.72 20.36 16.72
CA PHE A 44 13.98 19.36 17.50
C PHE A 44 12.73 19.96 18.13
N GLN A 45 12.48 21.26 17.94
CA GLN A 45 11.14 21.78 18.17
C GLN A 45 10.24 21.03 17.19
N ASP A 46 9.32 20.25 17.75
CA ASP A 46 8.14 19.75 17.07
C ASP A 46 7.31 20.99 16.70
N GLU A 47 7.76 21.74 15.69
CA GLU A 47 6.86 22.55 14.90
C GLU A 47 5.78 21.54 14.47
N GLU A 48 4.55 21.75 14.94
CA GLU A 48 3.40 20.97 14.50
C GLU A 48 3.40 21.07 12.98
N GLY A 49 4.04 20.08 12.32
CA GLY A 49 3.95 19.91 10.89
C GLY A 49 2.47 19.91 10.54
N PRO A 50 2.09 20.43 9.36
CA PRO A 50 0.69 20.69 9.03
C PRO A 50 -0.18 19.52 9.49
N ALA A 51 -1.07 19.77 10.46
CA ALA A 51 -1.86 18.77 11.18
C ALA A 51 -2.88 18.04 10.28
N ASP A 52 -2.73 18.14 8.95
CA ASP A 52 -3.74 17.88 7.95
C ASP A 52 -3.41 16.66 7.09
N ILE A 53 -2.45 15.81 7.44
CA ILE A 53 -2.02 14.75 6.51
C ILE A 53 -2.85 13.46 6.65
N ASP A 54 -3.56 13.24 7.76
CA ASP A 54 -4.25 11.94 7.99
C ASP A 54 -5.63 12.03 8.65
N ASP A 55 -6.35 13.15 8.49
CA ASP A 55 -7.79 13.16 8.81
C ASP A 55 -8.60 12.86 7.55
N ALA A 56 -9.45 11.81 7.60
CA ALA A 56 -10.34 11.43 6.52
C ALA A 56 -11.27 12.58 6.08
N GLN A 57 -11.61 13.50 6.98
CA GLN A 57 -12.36 14.71 6.63
C GLN A 57 -11.54 15.68 5.76
N SER A 58 -10.25 15.83 6.06
CA SER A 58 -9.34 16.69 5.29
C SER A 58 -9.10 16.14 3.88
N GLU A 59 -9.01 14.82 3.74
CA GLU A 59 -8.94 14.13 2.43
C GLU A 59 -10.22 14.35 1.62
N LEU A 60 -11.40 14.28 2.26
CA LEU A 60 -12.67 14.53 1.58
C LEU A 60 -12.78 15.97 1.04
N LEU A 61 -12.23 16.94 1.79
CA LEU A 61 -12.19 18.35 1.37
C LEU A 61 -11.23 18.59 0.19
N ARG A 62 -10.15 17.80 0.09
CA ARG A 62 -9.19 17.85 -1.03
C ARG A 62 -9.74 17.24 -2.32
N VAL A 63 -10.58 16.21 -2.22
CA VAL A 63 -11.25 15.59 -3.37
C VAL A 63 -12.28 16.55 -3.97
N ARG A 64 -12.27 16.67 -5.30
CA ARG A 64 -13.27 17.48 -6.05
C ARG A 64 -14.68 17.01 -5.70
N GLU A 65 -15.63 17.93 -5.63
CA GLU A 65 -17.02 17.60 -5.25
C GLU A 65 -17.65 16.50 -6.13
N GLU A 66 -17.30 16.47 -7.42
CA GLU A 66 -17.73 15.45 -8.40
C GLU A 66 -17.12 14.06 -8.16
N GLU A 67 -15.96 14.00 -7.52
CA GLU A 67 -15.21 12.77 -7.22
C GLU A 67 -15.53 12.23 -5.82
N ARG A 68 -16.31 12.95 -5.00
CA ARG A 68 -16.74 12.48 -3.68
C ARG A 68 -17.78 11.36 -3.81
N PRO A 69 -17.77 10.37 -2.89
CA PRO A 69 -18.74 9.28 -2.93
C PRO A 69 -20.17 9.79 -2.71
N GLN A 70 -21.10 9.34 -3.55
CA GLN A 70 -22.52 9.64 -3.39
C GLN A 70 -23.10 8.82 -2.22
N ILE A 71 -23.59 9.51 -1.19
CA ILE A 71 -24.29 8.87 -0.07
C ILE A 71 -25.79 8.88 -0.38
N VAL A 72 -26.38 7.69 -0.57
CA VAL A 72 -27.83 7.51 -0.73
C VAL A 72 -28.41 7.02 0.59
N VAL A 73 -29.30 7.81 1.19
CA VAL A 73 -30.04 7.42 2.39
C VAL A 73 -31.37 6.81 1.95
N LEU A 74 -31.57 5.53 2.24
CA LEU A 74 -32.81 4.82 1.87
C LEU A 74 -33.93 5.20 2.84
N ASN A 75 -35.07 5.60 2.28
CA ASN A 75 -36.31 5.83 3.02
C ASN A 75 -37.13 4.53 3.06
N PRO A 76 -37.51 4.01 4.23
CA PRO A 76 -38.19 2.73 4.34
C PRO A 76 -39.61 2.73 3.76
N GLU A 77 -40.23 3.90 3.57
CA GLU A 77 -41.60 4.03 3.04
C GLU A 77 -41.65 4.15 1.52
N THR A 78 -40.61 4.71 0.89
CA THR A 78 -40.61 5.00 -0.55
C THR A 78 -39.65 4.11 -1.32
N ASP A 79 -38.57 3.67 -0.69
CA ASP A 79 -37.49 2.97 -1.36
C ASP A 79 -37.60 1.47 -1.13
N ILE A 80 -37.35 0.71 -2.18
CA ILE A 80 -37.47 -0.75 -2.16
C ILE A 80 -36.29 -1.34 -1.37
N SER A 81 -36.60 -2.23 -0.45
CA SER A 81 -35.57 -2.95 0.31
C SER A 81 -34.78 -3.91 -0.59
N PRO A 82 -33.52 -4.24 -0.25
CA PRO A 82 -32.72 -5.17 -1.04
C PRO A 82 -33.38 -6.56 -1.18
N GLU A 83 -34.16 -6.98 -0.18
CA GLU A 83 -34.88 -8.25 -0.23
C GLU A 83 -36.02 -8.24 -1.25
N GLU A 84 -36.79 -7.16 -1.32
CA GLU A 84 -37.89 -7.01 -2.26
C GLU A 84 -37.37 -6.89 -3.70
N MET A 85 -36.29 -6.14 -3.91
CA MET A 85 -35.61 -6.06 -5.20
C MET A 85 -35.19 -7.46 -5.68
N ASN A 86 -34.57 -8.26 -4.81
CA ASN A 86 -34.16 -9.62 -5.14
C ASN A 86 -35.35 -10.54 -5.45
N LYS A 87 -36.47 -10.38 -4.74
CA LYS A 87 -37.71 -11.12 -5.01
C LYS A 87 -38.28 -10.77 -6.38
N GLU A 88 -38.31 -9.49 -6.77
CA GLU A 88 -38.79 -9.06 -8.08
C GLU A 88 -37.88 -9.57 -9.21
N LEU A 89 -36.55 -9.46 -9.04
CA LEU A 89 -35.59 -10.00 -10.00
C LEU A 89 -35.76 -11.51 -10.18
N ALA A 90 -35.90 -12.26 -9.09
CA ALA A 90 -36.14 -13.70 -9.15
C ALA A 90 -37.48 -14.04 -9.84
N ALA A 91 -38.54 -13.25 -9.60
CA ALA A 91 -39.82 -13.42 -10.26
C ALA A 91 -39.73 -13.15 -11.77
N ARG A 92 -39.04 -12.09 -12.18
CA ARG A 92 -38.78 -11.80 -13.61
C ARG A 92 -38.00 -12.91 -14.29
N ILE A 93 -36.95 -13.42 -13.64
CA ILE A 93 -36.15 -14.53 -14.18
C ILE A 93 -37.04 -15.76 -14.38
N LYS A 94 -37.88 -16.12 -13.40
CA LYS A 94 -38.81 -17.25 -13.54
C LYS A 94 -39.79 -17.07 -14.70
N GLN A 95 -40.36 -15.88 -14.86
CA GLN A 95 -41.27 -15.58 -15.97
C GLN A 95 -40.57 -15.66 -17.33
N GLU A 96 -39.34 -15.17 -17.42
CA GLU A 96 -38.55 -15.32 -18.64
C GLU A 96 -38.21 -16.78 -18.93
N ASP A 97 -37.86 -17.56 -17.90
CA ASP A 97 -37.56 -18.98 -18.04
C ASP A 97 -38.81 -19.74 -18.48
N GLU A 98 -39.98 -19.46 -17.92
CA GLU A 98 -41.27 -20.01 -18.36
C GLU A 98 -41.58 -19.67 -19.82
N ARG A 99 -41.33 -18.42 -20.25
CA ARG A 99 -41.46 -18.01 -21.65
C ARG A 99 -40.49 -18.76 -22.56
N LYS A 100 -39.22 -18.89 -22.17
CA LYS A 100 -38.20 -19.64 -22.92
C LYS A 100 -38.55 -21.13 -23.01
N ILE A 101 -39.13 -21.70 -21.95
CA ILE A 101 -39.64 -23.09 -21.93
C ILE A 101 -40.79 -23.24 -22.92
N ALA A 102 -41.77 -22.31 -22.90
CA ALA A 102 -42.91 -22.33 -23.83
C ALA A 102 -42.48 -22.15 -25.30
N GLU A 103 -41.47 -21.32 -25.56
CA GLU A 103 -40.85 -21.16 -26.90
C GLU A 103 -39.94 -22.33 -27.30
N GLY A 104 -39.72 -23.32 -26.41
CA GLY A 104 -38.84 -24.47 -26.66
C GLY A 104 -37.34 -24.13 -26.65
N LYS A 105 -36.94 -22.93 -26.21
CA LYS A 105 -35.54 -22.44 -26.17
C LYS A 105 -34.87 -22.76 -24.82
N ILE A 106 -34.93 -24.02 -24.40
CA ILE A 106 -34.33 -24.46 -23.13
C ILE A 106 -32.82 -24.60 -23.32
N THR A 107 -32.02 -23.92 -22.49
CA THR A 107 -30.56 -24.07 -22.47
C THR A 107 -30.10 -24.76 -21.19
N PHE A 108 -29.35 -25.85 -21.32
CA PHE A 108 -28.78 -26.57 -20.18
C PHE A 108 -27.42 -25.98 -19.81
N LYS A 109 -27.32 -25.38 -18.62
CA LYS A 109 -26.02 -24.99 -18.08
C LYS A 109 -25.27 -26.24 -17.62
N LYS A 110 -24.01 -26.38 -18.02
CA LYS A 110 -23.11 -27.43 -17.51
C LYS A 110 -23.08 -27.35 -15.96
N PRO A 111 -23.17 -28.47 -15.23
CA PRO A 111 -23.01 -28.45 -13.79
C PRO A 111 -21.60 -27.95 -13.44
N VAL A 112 -21.52 -26.99 -12.52
CA VAL A 112 -20.23 -26.53 -11.98
C VAL A 112 -19.70 -27.64 -11.08
N LYS A 113 -18.56 -28.22 -11.47
CA LYS A 113 -17.86 -29.19 -10.62
C LYS A 113 -17.47 -28.48 -9.33
N ARG A 114 -17.90 -28.99 -8.18
CA ARG A 114 -17.42 -28.50 -6.88
C ARG A 114 -15.91 -28.71 -6.84
N THR A 115 -15.14 -27.63 -6.90
CA THR A 115 -13.70 -27.66 -6.65
C THR A 115 -13.52 -27.92 -5.17
N SER A 116 -13.14 -29.16 -4.83
CA SER A 116 -12.54 -29.42 -3.54
C SER A 116 -11.19 -28.72 -3.52
N VAL A 117 -11.06 -27.76 -2.61
CA VAL A 117 -9.82 -27.04 -2.23
C VAL A 117 -9.42 -25.91 -3.18
N ALA A 118 -9.12 -24.78 -2.54
CA ALA A 118 -8.71 -23.51 -3.08
C ALA A 118 -7.59 -23.61 -4.12
N THR A 119 -7.80 -22.97 -5.27
CA THR A 119 -6.90 -21.97 -5.87
C THR A 119 -7.62 -21.28 -7.02
N GLU A 120 -7.25 -20.02 -7.19
CA GLU A 120 -7.81 -18.95 -8.00
C GLU A 120 -8.05 -19.24 -9.50
N GLU A 121 -9.05 -18.53 -10.03
CA GLU A 121 -9.24 -18.04 -11.41
C GLU A 121 -9.32 -19.06 -12.58
N GLU A 122 -10.55 -19.35 -13.04
CA GLU A 122 -10.76 -19.87 -14.40
C GLU A 122 -11.22 -18.75 -15.35
N LYS A 123 -10.26 -18.23 -16.12
CA LYS A 123 -10.50 -17.68 -17.46
C LYS A 123 -11.24 -18.73 -18.28
N GLY A 124 -12.37 -18.33 -18.86
CA GLY A 124 -13.10 -19.16 -19.81
C GLY A 124 -12.31 -19.29 -21.10
N GLU A 125 -12.11 -20.53 -21.56
CA GLU A 125 -11.79 -20.79 -22.96
C GLU A 125 -12.18 -22.22 -23.36
N THR A 126 -12.73 -22.30 -24.56
CA THR A 126 -13.27 -23.45 -25.28
C THR A 126 -12.23 -24.54 -25.53
N LYS A 127 -12.53 -25.80 -25.15
CA LYS A 127 -11.67 -26.97 -25.47
C LYS A 127 -12.13 -27.68 -26.74
N GLU A 128 -11.42 -27.45 -27.84
CA GLU A 128 -11.33 -28.43 -28.93
C GLU A 128 -10.35 -29.55 -28.56
N LYS A 129 -10.76 -30.79 -28.85
CA LYS A 129 -9.98 -32.02 -28.62
C LYS A 129 -8.78 -32.08 -29.54
N ARG A 130 -7.60 -32.49 -29.03
CA ARG A 130 -6.65 -33.35 -29.76
C ARG A 130 -5.59 -33.99 -28.84
N LYS A 131 -5.57 -35.33 -28.95
CA LYS A 131 -4.55 -36.37 -28.75
C LYS A 131 -3.31 -36.08 -27.89
N ASN A 132 -3.19 -36.91 -26.85
CA ASN A 132 -2.04 -37.26 -26.03
C ASN A 132 -0.79 -37.64 -26.86
N VAL A 133 0.32 -36.92 -26.65
CA VAL A 133 1.70 -37.40 -26.84
C VAL A 133 2.54 -36.76 -25.75
N GLU A 134 2.94 -37.55 -24.76
CA GLU A 134 3.80 -37.15 -23.65
C GLU A 134 5.25 -37.03 -24.14
N VAL A 135 5.77 -35.80 -24.22
CA VAL A 135 7.20 -35.52 -24.35
C VAL A 135 7.54 -34.53 -23.25
N LYS A 136 8.20 -35.02 -22.19
CA LYS A 136 8.68 -34.21 -21.06
C LYS A 136 9.75 -33.24 -21.56
N GLN A 137 9.44 -31.95 -21.60
CA GLN A 137 10.43 -30.91 -21.83
C GLN A 137 11.18 -30.60 -20.51
N PRO A 138 12.51 -30.38 -20.54
CA PRO A 138 13.22 -29.96 -19.35
C PRO A 138 12.79 -28.54 -18.95
N GLU A 139 12.39 -28.35 -17.70
CA GLU A 139 11.95 -27.06 -17.17
C GLU A 139 13.14 -26.10 -17.03
N SER A 140 13.40 -25.29 -18.06
CA SER A 140 14.42 -24.23 -18.05
C SER A 140 14.07 -23.02 -17.16
N ARG A 141 13.11 -23.17 -16.24
CA ARG A 141 12.70 -22.17 -15.24
C ARG A 141 13.04 -22.59 -13.81
N LEU A 142 13.48 -23.83 -13.62
CA LEU A 142 14.06 -24.27 -12.37
C LEU A 142 15.54 -23.88 -12.40
N LEU A 143 15.91 -22.99 -11.50
CA LEU A 143 17.25 -22.42 -11.40
C LEU A 143 18.31 -23.53 -11.36
N SER A 144 19.17 -23.61 -12.38
CA SER A 144 20.30 -24.53 -12.43
C SER A 144 21.44 -23.99 -11.57
N PHE A 145 21.31 -24.12 -10.25
CA PHE A 145 22.42 -23.86 -9.34
C PHE A 145 23.23 -25.16 -9.20
N GLY A 146 24.33 -25.27 -9.96
CA GLY A 146 25.35 -26.27 -9.73
C GLY A 146 25.92 -26.94 -10.98
N ASP A 147 26.42 -26.17 -11.94
CA ASP A 147 27.38 -26.66 -12.93
C ASP A 147 28.32 -25.52 -13.37
N ASP A 148 28.99 -24.92 -12.38
CA ASP A 148 30.14 -24.04 -12.62
C ASP A 148 31.14 -24.25 -11.47
N GLU A 149 31.57 -25.50 -11.31
CA GLU A 149 32.85 -25.83 -10.69
C GLU A 149 33.86 -26.02 -11.81
N GLU A 150 34.79 -25.06 -11.90
CA GLU A 150 36.15 -25.20 -12.45
C GLU A 150 36.27 -25.45 -13.98
N GLU A 151 36.99 -24.58 -14.71
CA GLU A 151 38.31 -24.91 -15.30
C GLU A 151 38.73 -23.88 -16.40
N TYR A 152 39.70 -22.99 -16.07
CA TYR A 152 40.77 -22.38 -16.90
C TYR A 152 40.47 -21.76 -18.29
N GLU A 153 40.68 -20.43 -18.41
CA GLU A 153 41.81 -19.78 -19.14
C GLU A 153 41.93 -18.29 -18.79
#